data_AF-A0A8J8GL74-F1
#
_entry.id   AF-A0A8J8GL74-F1
#
_cell.length_a   1.000
_cell.length_b   1.000
_cell.length_c   1.000
_cell.angle_alpha   90.00
_cell.angle_beta   90.00
_cell.angle_gamma   90.00
#
_symmetry.space_group_name_H-M   'P 1'
#
loop_
_entity.id
_entity.type
_entity.pdbx_description
1 polymer ?
#
loop_
_entity_poly.entity_id
_entity_poly.type
_entity_poly.pdbx_seq_one_letter_code
_entity_poly.pdbx_strand_id
1 'polypeptide(L)' 'MSGETGSDTEIEHHLREALQHLSAARDADDLRKTNAVALQEVENTVSTVLREYEQDE' A
#
# COMPACT_ATOMS: atom_id res chain seq x y z
N MET A 1 10.83 -16.98 22.42
CA MET A 1 11.03 -16.53 21.03
C MET A 1 9.90 -15.55 20.77
N SER A 2 10.15 -14.26 21.00
CA SER A 2 9.15 -13.20 20.88
C SER A 2 9.75 -12.21 19.88
N GLY A 3 9.51 -12.46 18.60
CA GLY A 3 10.13 -11.68 17.51
C GLY A 3 9.28 -11.55 16.26
N GLU A 4 8.07 -12.12 16.23
CA GLU A 4 7.24 -12.16 15.02
C GLU A 4 6.04 -11.20 15.05
N THR A 5 5.66 -10.66 16.22
CA THR A 5 4.53 -9.71 16.32
C THR A 5 4.91 -8.25 16.05
N GLY A 6 6.21 -7.92 15.94
CA GLY A 6 6.66 -6.57 15.55
C GLY A 6 6.53 -6.35 14.05
N SER A 7 6.84 -7.38 13.25
CA SER A 7 6.84 -7.31 11.80
C SER A 7 5.46 -7.15 11.20
N ASP A 8 4.42 -7.74 11.80
CA ASP A 8 3.04 -7.65 11.33
C ASP A 8 2.52 -6.21 11.29
N THR A 9 2.68 -5.52 12.42
CA THR A 9 2.20 -4.15 12.57
C THR A 9 3.06 -3.16 11.77
N GLU A 10 4.35 -3.45 11.61
CA GLU A 10 5.26 -2.67 10.77
C GLU A 10 4.93 -2.83 9.27
N ILE A 11 4.58 -4.04 8.82
CA ILE A 11 4.13 -4.32 7.45
C ILE A 11 2.82 -3.58 7.16
N GLU A 12 1.82 -3.68 8.04
CA GLU A 12 0.55 -2.98 7.90
C GLU A 12 0.74 -1.45 7.79
N HIS A 13 1.61 -0.90 8.64
CA HIS A 13 1.95 0.52 8.64
C HIS A 13 2.60 0.95 7.32
N HIS A 14 3.59 0.21 6.84
CA HIS A 14 4.26 0.51 5.58
C HIS A 14 3.34 0.38 4.37
N LEU A 15 2.40 -0.57 4.37
CA LEU A 15 1.38 -0.67 3.33
C LEU A 15 0.43 0.53 3.34
N ARG A 16 -0.03 0.98 4.52
CA ARG A 16 -0.87 2.20 4.62
C ARG A 16 -0.12 3.45 4.15
N GLU A 17 1.15 3.60 4.53
CA GLU A 17 1.98 4.72 4.04
C GLU A 17 2.15 4.68 2.52
N ALA A 18 2.39 3.50 1.94
CA ALA A 18 2.47 3.35 0.49
C ALA A 18 1.18 3.82 -0.20
N LEU A 19 0.01 3.38 0.27
CA LEU A 19 -1.29 3.80 -0.26
C LEU A 19 -1.49 5.32 -0.17
N GLN A 20 -1.11 5.93 0.95
CA GLN A 20 -1.22 7.37 1.12
C GLN A 20 -0.32 8.13 0.14
N HIS A 21 0.91 7.67 -0.09
CA HIS A 21 1.81 8.23 -1.09
C HIS A 21 1.29 8.05 -2.52
N LEU A 22 0.69 6.91 -2.83
CA LEU A 22 0.05 6.61 -4.11
C LEU A 22 -1.11 7.56 -4.40
N SER A 23 -1.99 7.79 -3.42
CA SER A 23 -3.09 8.76 -3.53
C SER A 23 -2.58 10.19 -3.71
N ALA A 24 -1.59 10.61 -2.90
CA ALA A 24 -1.03 11.94 -2.99
C ALA A 24 -0.31 12.18 -4.33
N ALA A 25 0.35 11.15 -4.87
CA ALA A 25 0.92 11.18 -6.20
C ALA A 25 -0.20 11.37 -7.22
N ARG A 26 -1.25 10.52 -7.20
CA ARG A 26 -2.39 10.58 -8.13
C ARG A 26 -3.08 11.95 -8.17
N ASP A 27 -3.20 12.63 -7.04
CA ASP A 27 -3.80 13.98 -6.95
C ASP A 27 -2.85 15.11 -7.40
N ALA A 28 -1.54 14.83 -7.55
CA ALA A 28 -0.61 15.79 -8.11
C ALA A 28 -0.80 15.87 -9.65
N ASP A 29 -1.20 17.06 -10.12
CA ASP A 29 -1.55 17.42 -11.51
C ASP A 29 -0.50 17.03 -12.58
N ASP A 30 0.73 16.69 -12.18
CA ASP A 30 1.89 16.44 -13.05
C ASP A 30 1.99 14.99 -13.59
N LEU A 31 1.13 14.07 -13.14
CA LEU A 31 1.20 12.68 -13.57
C LEU A 31 0.49 12.47 -14.92
N ARG A 32 1.26 12.60 -16.00
CA ARG A 32 0.87 12.11 -17.35
C ARG A 32 0.12 10.77 -17.23
N LYS A 33 -1.09 10.70 -17.79
CA LYS A 33 -2.07 9.57 -17.81
C LYS A 33 -1.54 8.15 -17.53
N THR A 34 -0.42 7.75 -18.14
CA THR A 34 0.21 6.43 -17.94
C THR A 34 0.63 6.19 -16.48
N ASN A 35 1.08 7.23 -15.79
CA ASN A 35 1.56 7.15 -14.41
C ASN A 35 0.40 7.06 -13.41
N ALA A 36 -0.75 7.68 -13.72
CA ALA A 36 -1.97 7.52 -12.92
C ALA A 36 -2.52 6.09 -12.96
N VAL A 37 -2.50 5.44 -14.13
CA VAL A 37 -2.89 4.02 -14.26
C VAL A 37 -1.92 3.12 -13.49
N ALA A 38 -0.61 3.36 -13.59
CA ALA A 38 0.38 2.60 -12.84
C ALA A 38 0.19 2.73 -11.32
N LEU A 39 -0.13 3.93 -10.81
CA LEU A 39 -0.42 4.15 -9.39
C LEU A 39 -1.72 3.44 -8.96
N GLN A 40 -2.77 3.47 -9.78
CA GLN A 40 -4.02 2.75 -9.48
C GLN A 40 -3.78 1.24 -9.32
N GLU A 41 -2.96 0.64 -10.17
CA GLU A 41 -2.63 -0.80 -10.12
C GLU A 41 -1.79 -1.16 -8.89
N VAL A 42 -0.87 -0.27 -8.49
CA VAL A 42 -0.09 -0.46 -7.26
C VAL A 42 -0.97 -0.29 -6.03
N GLU A 43 -1.88 0.70 -6.01
CA GLU A 43 -2.87 0.91 -4.93
C GLU A 43 -3.75 -0.34 -4.74
N ASN A 44 -4.23 -0.92 -5.83
CA ASN A 44 -5.01 -2.17 -5.81
C ASN A 44 -4.18 -3.35 -5.28
N THR A 45 -2.93 -3.48 -5.72
CA THR A 45 -2.04 -4.58 -5.30
C THR A 45 -1.76 -4.49 -3.81
N VAL A 46 -1.41 -3.30 -3.30
CA VAL A 46 -1.15 -3.06 -1.88
C VAL A 46 -2.40 -3.32 -1.05
N SER A 47 -3.57 -2.83 -1.48
CA SER A 47 -4.84 -3.10 -0.79
C SER A 47 -5.18 -4.59 -0.74
N THR A 48 -4.84 -5.34 -1.79
CA THR A 48 -5.04 -6.80 -1.84
C THR A 48 -4.12 -7.50 -0.85
N VAL A 49 -2.83 -7.16 -0.83
CA VAL A 49 -1.87 -7.72 0.13
C VAL A 49 -2.27 -7.40 1.56
N LEU A 50 -2.70 -6.18 1.86
CA LEU A 50 -3.18 -5.79 3.20
C LEU A 50 -4.37 -6.68 3.62
N ARG A 51 -5.33 -6.87 2.72
CA ARG A 51 -6.52 -7.68 2.98
C ARG A 51 -6.20 -9.16 3.16
N GLU A 52 -5.24 -9.70 2.40
CA GLU A 52 -4.78 -11.08 2.58
C GLU A 52 -4.06 -11.24 3.92
N TYR A 53 -3.30 -10.22 4.34
CA TYR A 53 -2.67 -10.18 5.66
C TYR A 53 -3.69 -10.17 6.79
N GLU A 54 -4.71 -9.29 6.71
CA GLU A 54 -5.83 -9.22 7.66
C GLU A 54 -6.69 -10.50 7.73
N GLN A 55 -6.56 -11.42 6.76
CA GLN A 55 -7.28 -12.69 6.72
C GLN A 55 -6.44 -13.90 7.15
N ASP A 56 -5.11 -13.77 7.20
CA ASP A 56 -4.20 -14.83 7.65
C ASP A 56 -4.02 -14.81 9.19
N GLU A 57 -4.42 -13.71 9.86
CA GLU A 57 -4.49 -13.54 11.32
C GLU A 57 -5.81 -14.02 11.98
#